data_AF-A0A1B1C382-F1
#
_entry.id   AF-A0A1B1C382-F1
#
_cell.length_a   1.000
_cell.length_b   1.000
_cell.length_c   1.000
_cell.angle_alpha   90.00
_cell.angle_beta   90.00
_cell.angle_gamma   90.00
#
_symmetry.space_group_name_H-M   'P 1'
#
loop_
_entity.id
_entity.type
_entity.pdbx_description
1 polymer ?
#
loop_
_entity_poly.entity_id
_entity_poly.type
_entity_poly.pdbx_seq_one_letter_code
_entity_poly.pdbx_strand_id
1 'polypeptide(L)'
;MKWFNHTLIAGAICAVVSPPHVAVCVAGATAPDWFEYVLKVGNRHIKHRGPTHVFTHWLLAALAFTLVWDYHGIGMAFAWGGVSHILTDAMTVSGVPFSPYSDRRFHLFGGRFRTGDPIEYAISAGVVVVCIALSHLTGGHGFAPFFYDWGGMYQEGVIDGLEWKTNRFRLI
;
A
#
# COMPACT_ATOMS: atom_id res chain seq x y z
N MET A 1 -3.30 4.09 12.11
CA MET A 1 -4.56 3.37 11.80
C MET A 1 -4.36 1.92 12.19
N LYS A 2 -5.36 1.05 12.03
CA LYS A 2 -5.11 -0.41 12.16
C LYS A 2 -4.33 -0.95 10.96
N TRP A 3 -3.54 -2.01 11.19
CA TRP A 3 -2.80 -2.75 10.15
C TRP A 3 -3.66 -3.11 8.95
N PHE A 4 -4.89 -3.55 9.19
CA PHE A 4 -5.83 -3.87 8.13
C PHE A 4 -6.02 -2.71 7.12
N ASN A 5 -6.16 -1.49 7.60
CA ASN A 5 -6.34 -0.31 6.75
C ASN A 5 -5.04 0.07 6.02
N HIS A 6 -3.88 -0.05 6.68
CA HIS A 6 -2.58 0.14 6.04
C HIS A 6 -2.39 -0.85 4.87
N THR A 7 -2.71 -2.12 5.09
CA THR A 7 -2.67 -3.18 4.08
C THR A 7 -3.62 -2.90 2.92
N LEU A 8 -4.88 -2.52 3.20
CA LEU A 8 -5.86 -2.23 2.14
C LEU A 8 -5.44 -1.05 1.27
N ILE A 9 -5.03 0.06 1.88
CA ILE A 9 -4.65 1.28 1.16
C ILE A 9 -3.41 1.01 0.30
N ALA A 10 -2.35 0.47 0.90
CA ALA A 10 -1.10 0.19 0.18
C ALA A 10 -1.30 -0.88 -0.92
N GLY A 11 -2.02 -1.96 -0.59
CA GLY A 11 -2.29 -3.05 -1.52
C GLY A 11 -3.12 -2.60 -2.72
N ALA A 12 -4.18 -1.81 -2.50
CA ALA A 12 -5.02 -1.30 -3.58
C ALA A 12 -4.26 -0.36 -4.51
N ILE A 13 -3.48 0.59 -3.96
CA ILE A 13 -2.66 1.51 -4.76
C ILE A 13 -1.61 0.71 -5.55
N CYS A 14 -0.94 -0.24 -4.90
CA CYS A 14 0.05 -1.09 -5.56
C CYS A 14 -0.56 -1.95 -6.65
N ALA A 15 -1.78 -2.46 -6.48
CA ALA A 15 -2.45 -3.28 -7.48
C ALA A 15 -2.71 -2.51 -8.78
N VAL A 16 -2.97 -1.20 -8.71
CA VAL A 16 -3.16 -0.36 -9.90
C VAL A 16 -1.86 -0.13 -10.65
N VAL A 17 -0.75 0.07 -9.93
CA VAL A 17 0.54 0.45 -10.53
C VAL A 17 1.37 -0.77 -10.92
N SER A 18 1.40 -1.78 -10.06
CA SER A 18 2.22 -2.98 -10.23
C SER A 18 1.67 -4.18 -9.44
N PRO A 19 0.68 -4.90 -10.00
CA PRO A 19 0.06 -6.07 -9.36
C PRO A 19 1.04 -7.11 -8.79
N PRO A 20 2.17 -7.46 -9.47
CA PRO A 20 3.10 -8.47 -8.96
C PRO A 20 3.74 -8.11 -7.61
N HIS A 21 3.79 -6.83 -7.25
CA HIS A 21 4.50 -6.34 -6.07
C HIS A 21 3.59 -6.11 -4.86
N VAL A 22 2.29 -6.41 -4.96
CA VAL A 22 1.31 -6.14 -3.89
C VAL A 22 1.73 -6.76 -2.55
N ALA A 23 2.19 -8.01 -2.55
CA ALA A 23 2.63 -8.68 -1.33
C ALA A 23 3.82 -7.95 -0.66
N VAL A 24 4.79 -7.50 -1.46
CA VAL A 24 5.97 -6.77 -0.99
C VAL A 24 5.57 -5.38 -0.47
N CYS A 25 4.66 -4.69 -1.18
CA CYS A 25 4.14 -3.39 -0.76
C CYS A 25 3.38 -3.49 0.56
N VAL A 26 2.55 -4.52 0.75
CA VAL A 26 1.84 -4.79 2.02
C VAL A 26 2.81 -5.10 3.15
N ALA A 27 3.89 -5.86 2.89
CA ALA A 27 4.94 -6.10 3.87
C ALA A 27 5.60 -4.78 4.31
N GLY A 28 5.88 -3.90 3.35
CA GLY A 28 6.37 -2.54 3.60
C GLY A 28 5.40 -1.67 4.39
N ALA A 29 4.11 -1.74 4.06
CA ALA A 29 3.04 -0.98 4.72
C ALA A 29 2.74 -1.42 6.14
N THR A 30 3.32 -2.51 6.61
CA THR A 30 3.24 -2.94 8.02
C THR A 30 4.61 -2.88 8.72
N ALA A 31 5.68 -2.67 7.97
CA ALA A 31 7.06 -2.66 8.45
C ALA A 31 7.38 -1.65 9.55
N PRO A 32 6.88 -0.40 9.51
CA PRO A 32 7.12 0.53 10.60
C PRO A 32 6.76 -0.05 11.97
N ASP A 33 5.66 -0.80 12.07
CA ASP A 33 5.17 -1.34 13.34
C ASP A 33 5.91 -2.60 13.75
N TRP A 34 6.14 -3.56 12.85
CA TRP A 34 6.86 -4.78 13.22
C TRP A 34 8.37 -4.60 13.37
N PHE A 35 8.97 -3.57 12.75
CA PHE A 35 10.33 -3.16 13.09
C PHE A 35 10.45 -2.77 14.58
N GLU A 36 9.42 -2.18 15.17
CA GLU A 36 9.42 -1.93 16.62
C GLU A 36 9.42 -3.22 17.43
N TYR A 37 8.63 -4.21 17.02
CA TYR A 37 8.62 -5.52 17.68
C TYR A 37 9.97 -6.22 17.56
N VAL A 38 10.59 -6.21 16.39
CA VAL A 38 11.93 -6.79 16.16
C VAL A 38 12.97 -6.11 17.05
N LEU A 39 12.96 -4.78 17.14
CA LEU A 39 13.89 -4.04 18.00
C LEU A 39 13.64 -4.32 19.49
N LYS A 40 12.38 -4.47 19.90
CA LYS A 40 12.03 -4.87 21.29
C LYS A 40 12.53 -6.27 21.63
N VAL A 41 12.43 -7.23 20.71
CA VAL A 41 13.01 -8.58 20.88
C VAL A 41 14.53 -8.51 21.02
N GLY A 42 15.19 -7.58 20.32
CA GLY A 42 16.61 -7.28 20.47
C GLY A 42 16.97 -6.42 21.69
N ASN A 43 16.09 -6.34 22.70
CA ASN A 43 16.25 -5.55 23.93
C ASN A 43 16.41 -4.04 23.72
N ARG A 44 15.95 -3.49 22.58
CA ARG A 44 15.88 -2.04 22.32
C ARG A 44 14.44 -1.56 22.46
N HIS A 45 14.14 -0.90 23.56
CA HIS A 45 12.82 -0.34 23.80
C HIS A 45 12.66 0.97 23.04
N ILE A 46 11.95 0.93 21.91
CA ILE A 46 11.58 2.11 21.15
C ILE A 46 10.11 2.46 21.34
N LYS A 47 9.83 3.76 21.43
CA LYS A 47 8.47 4.29 21.52
C LYS A 47 7.76 4.09 20.18
N HIS A 48 6.49 3.69 20.25
CA HIS A 48 5.66 3.59 19.06
C HIS A 48 5.55 4.94 18.34
N ARG A 49 5.66 4.93 17.01
CA ARG A 49 5.72 6.15 16.18
C ARG A 49 6.94 7.02 16.48
N GLY A 50 8.05 6.34 16.72
CA GLY A 50 9.34 6.92 17.01
C GLY A 50 10.28 6.79 15.81
N PRO A 51 11.47 6.19 15.98
CA PRO A 51 12.48 6.08 14.93
C PRO A 51 12.03 5.35 13.66
N THR A 52 11.16 4.35 13.80
CA THR A 52 10.63 3.53 12.70
C THR A 52 9.57 4.25 11.85
N HIS A 53 9.02 5.36 12.34
CA HIS A 53 7.92 6.08 11.68
C HIS A 53 8.33 7.45 11.13
N VAL A 54 9.63 7.70 10.99
CA VAL A 54 10.12 8.97 10.46
C VAL A 54 9.83 9.05 8.96
N PHE A 55 8.97 9.99 8.57
CA PHE A 55 8.49 10.14 7.18
C PHE A 55 9.61 10.26 6.16
N THR A 56 10.58 11.15 6.42
CA THR A 56 11.70 11.38 5.51
C THR A 56 12.56 10.15 5.26
N HIS A 57 12.73 9.23 6.21
CA HIS A 57 13.49 8.00 5.95
C HIS A 57 12.79 7.11 4.92
N TRP A 58 11.48 6.91 5.09
CA TRP A 58 10.68 6.12 4.16
C TRP A 58 10.59 6.78 2.79
N LEU A 59 10.40 8.10 2.74
CA LEU A 59 10.36 8.82 1.49
C LEU A 59 11.71 8.77 0.76
N LEU A 60 12.81 9.00 1.46
CA LEU A 60 14.15 8.91 0.87
C LEU A 60 14.47 7.49 0.40
N ALA A 61 14.08 6.46 1.16
CA ALA A 61 14.22 5.08 0.72
C ALA A 61 13.40 4.81 -0.55
N ALA A 62 12.13 5.25 -0.58
CA ALA A 62 11.26 5.09 -1.74
C ALA A 62 11.83 5.81 -2.97
N LEU A 63 12.32 7.03 -2.82
CA LEU A 63 12.96 7.79 -3.91
C LEU A 63 14.27 7.15 -4.35
N ALA A 64 15.10 6.66 -3.43
CA ALA A 64 16.35 5.99 -3.75
C ALA A 64 16.11 4.70 -4.55
N PHE A 65 15.15 3.87 -4.11
CA PHE A 65 14.79 2.67 -4.87
C PHE A 65 14.15 3.03 -6.22
N THR A 66 13.32 4.08 -6.28
CA THR A 66 12.69 4.47 -7.56
C THR A 66 13.69 5.04 -8.57
N LEU A 67 14.69 5.81 -8.13
CA LEU A 67 15.53 6.64 -9.02
C LEU A 67 16.98 6.16 -9.17
N VAL A 68 17.51 5.41 -8.21
CA VAL A 68 18.93 5.04 -8.17
C VAL A 68 19.12 3.57 -8.50
N TRP A 69 18.48 2.68 -7.75
CA TRP A 69 18.64 1.24 -7.94
C TRP A 69 17.52 0.47 -7.26
N ASP A 70 16.96 -0.50 -7.95
CA ASP A 70 16.04 -1.46 -7.36
C ASP A 70 16.12 -2.83 -8.04
N TYR A 71 16.01 -3.88 -7.23
CA TYR A 71 15.99 -5.25 -7.73
C TYR A 71 14.55 -5.67 -8.04
N HIS A 72 14.20 -5.64 -9.32
CA HIS A 72 12.87 -6.03 -9.83
C HIS A 72 11.70 -5.36 -9.09
N GLY A 73 11.74 -4.06 -8.78
CA GLY A 73 10.59 -3.39 -8.18
C GLY A 73 10.36 -3.68 -6.68
N ILE A 74 11.16 -4.55 -6.05
CA ILE A 74 10.93 -5.05 -4.69
C ILE A 74 11.19 -3.96 -3.64
N GLY A 75 12.36 -3.32 -3.68
CA GLY A 75 12.72 -2.26 -2.75
C GLY A 75 11.82 -1.04 -2.92
N MET A 76 11.49 -0.69 -4.16
CA MET A 76 10.53 0.38 -4.48
C MET A 76 9.17 0.07 -3.85
N ALA A 77 8.59 -1.10 -4.12
CA ALA A 77 7.27 -1.45 -3.61
C ALA A 77 7.23 -1.50 -2.08
N PHE A 78 8.25 -2.09 -1.45
CA PHE A 78 8.36 -2.13 0.00
C PHE A 78 8.43 -0.73 0.61
N ALA A 79 9.29 0.15 0.07
CA ALA A 79 9.46 1.49 0.61
C ALA A 79 8.22 2.37 0.40
N TRP A 80 7.57 2.30 -0.76
CA TRP A 80 6.30 3.00 -0.99
C TRP A 80 5.16 2.48 -0.11
N GLY A 81 5.14 1.18 0.19
CA GLY A 81 4.27 0.61 1.23
C GLY A 81 4.48 1.30 2.58
N GLY A 82 5.74 1.42 3.02
CA GLY A 82 6.07 2.12 4.26
C GLY A 82 5.71 3.61 4.23
N VAL A 83 5.91 4.30 3.10
CA VAL A 83 5.43 5.68 2.92
C VAL A 83 3.91 5.78 3.13
N SER A 84 3.14 4.86 2.53
CA SER A 84 1.68 4.78 2.72
C SER A 84 1.31 4.60 4.20
N HIS A 85 2.02 3.75 4.94
CA HIS A 85 1.85 3.61 6.40
C HIS A 85 2.07 4.95 7.12
N ILE A 86 3.17 5.64 6.86
CA ILE A 86 3.49 6.88 7.57
C ILE A 86 2.45 7.97 7.27
N LEU A 87 2.01 8.09 6.02
CA LEU A 87 0.97 9.05 5.64
C LEU A 87 -0.35 8.74 6.34
N THR A 88 -0.73 7.46 6.41
CA THR A 88 -1.97 7.05 7.06
C THR A 88 -1.93 7.23 8.58
N ASP A 89 -0.78 7.03 9.21
CA ASP A 89 -0.59 7.39 10.62
C ASP A 89 -0.53 8.90 10.88
N ALA A 90 -0.01 9.68 9.93
CA ALA A 90 -0.03 11.14 10.02
C ALA A 90 -1.46 11.70 10.04
N MET A 91 -2.45 11.00 9.46
CA MET A 91 -3.85 11.45 9.53
C MET A 91 -4.45 11.37 10.95
N THR A 92 -3.79 10.67 11.87
CA THR A 92 -4.30 10.45 13.23
C THR A 92 -3.84 11.51 14.23
N VAL A 93 -4.54 11.59 15.37
CA VAL A 93 -4.24 12.49 16.50
C VAL A 93 -2.82 12.35 17.06
N SER A 94 -2.19 11.18 16.95
CA SER A 94 -0.83 11.00 17.48
C SER A 94 0.25 11.50 16.51
N GLY A 95 -0.07 11.57 15.22
CA GLY A 95 0.86 11.96 14.16
C GLY A 95 2.11 11.08 14.10
N VAL A 96 3.11 11.56 13.36
CA VAL A 96 4.40 10.90 13.13
C VAL A 96 5.53 11.94 13.10
N PRO A 97 6.80 11.58 13.34
CA PRO A 97 7.90 12.52 13.14
C PRO A 97 8.15 12.76 11.64
N PHE A 98 8.25 14.02 11.21
CA PHE A 98 8.56 14.33 9.80
C PHE A 98 10.01 13.95 9.47
N SER A 99 10.94 14.39 10.31
CA SER A 99 12.38 14.16 10.20
C SER A 99 12.94 13.65 11.54
N PRO A 100 14.16 13.07 11.56
CA PRO A 100 14.75 12.57 12.81
C PRO A 100 14.94 13.67 13.86
N TYR A 101 15.02 14.93 13.43
CA TYR A 101 15.24 16.11 14.27
C TYR A 101 13.95 16.92 14.51
N SER A 102 12.78 16.36 14.17
CA SER A 102 11.51 17.07 14.31
C SER A 102 10.98 16.98 15.73
N ASP A 103 10.96 18.10 16.45
CA ASP A 103 10.34 18.19 17.77
C ASP A 103 8.80 18.16 17.70
N ARG A 104 8.23 18.60 16.57
CA ARG A 104 6.78 18.60 16.33
C ARG A 104 6.37 17.36 15.52
N ARG A 105 5.14 16.90 15.77
CA ARG A 105 4.53 15.82 15.01
C ARG A 105 3.94 16.36 13.71
N PHE A 106 4.15 15.61 12.64
CA PHE A 106 3.52 15.78 11.34
C PHE A 106 2.13 15.18 11.39
N HIS A 107 1.15 15.98 10.96
CA HIS A 107 -0.25 15.59 10.88
C HIS A 107 -0.81 15.93 9.50
N LEU A 108 -1.53 14.99 8.92
CA LEU A 108 -2.40 15.21 7.77
C LEU A 108 -3.83 15.47 8.26
N PHE A 109 -4.57 16.32 7.55
CA PHE A 109 -5.95 16.71 7.89
C PHE A 109 -6.10 17.24 9.34
N GLY A 110 -5.03 17.84 9.88
CA GLY A 110 -4.98 18.33 11.25
C GLY A 110 -5.00 17.24 12.33
N GLY A 111 -4.78 15.97 11.97
CA GLY A 111 -4.69 14.87 12.93
C GLY A 111 -6.03 14.57 13.61
N ARG A 112 -7.15 14.67 12.91
CA ARG A 112 -8.49 14.57 13.52
C ARG A 112 -8.99 13.14 13.69
N PHE A 113 -8.35 12.16 13.09
CA PHE A 113 -8.80 10.77 13.16
C PHE A 113 -8.20 10.05 14.36
N ARG A 114 -8.97 9.17 15.01
CA ARG A 114 -8.43 8.26 16.02
C ARG A 114 -8.35 6.86 15.43
N THR A 115 -7.33 6.12 15.87
CA THR A 115 -7.17 4.72 15.47
C THR A 115 -8.39 3.92 15.94
N GLY A 116 -9.01 3.18 15.02
CA GLY A 116 -10.24 2.41 15.28
C GLY A 116 -11.54 3.17 15.03
N ASP A 117 -11.53 4.47 14.75
CA ASP A 117 -12.74 5.22 14.39
C ASP A 117 -13.33 4.71 13.07
N PRO A 118 -14.65 4.69 12.87
CA PRO A 118 -15.27 4.26 11.61
C PRO A 118 -14.71 4.94 10.34
N ILE A 119 -14.20 6.16 10.48
CA ILE A 119 -13.63 6.94 9.39
C ILE A 119 -12.38 6.29 8.76
N GLU A 120 -11.57 5.54 9.51
CA GLU A 120 -10.38 4.88 8.93
C GLU A 120 -10.77 3.81 7.90
N TYR A 121 -11.89 3.11 8.14
CA TYR A 121 -12.44 2.12 7.21
C TYR A 121 -13.12 2.79 6.02
N ALA A 122 -13.80 3.92 6.23
CA ALA A 122 -14.40 4.70 5.15
C ALA A 122 -13.33 5.24 4.19
N ILE A 123 -12.21 5.75 4.71
CA ILE A 123 -11.07 6.19 3.89
C ILE A 123 -10.49 5.01 3.11
N SER A 124 -10.26 3.88 3.77
CA SER A 124 -9.70 2.69 3.12
C SER A 124 -10.61 2.15 2.02
N ALA A 125 -11.92 2.07 2.29
CA ALA A 125 -12.93 1.67 1.31
C ALA A 125 -12.97 2.65 0.13
N GLY A 126 -12.92 3.97 0.40
CA GLY A 126 -12.85 4.99 -0.64
C GLY A 126 -11.63 4.83 -1.55
N VAL A 127 -10.45 4.61 -0.98
CA VAL A 127 -9.22 4.36 -1.76
C VAL A 127 -9.36 3.10 -2.61
N VAL A 128 -9.88 2.00 -2.05
CA VAL A 128 -10.10 0.75 -2.79
C VAL A 128 -11.05 0.96 -3.97
N VAL A 129 -12.19 1.63 -3.77
CA VAL A 129 -13.17 1.91 -4.83
C VAL A 129 -12.55 2.77 -5.93
N VAL A 130 -11.79 3.81 -5.57
CA VAL A 130 -11.08 4.66 -6.53
C VAL A 130 -10.05 3.83 -7.32
N CYS A 131 -9.29 2.95 -6.66
CA CYS A 131 -8.31 2.09 -7.32
C CYS A 131 -8.98 1.10 -8.29
N ILE A 132 -10.11 0.51 -7.92
CA ILE A 132 -10.90 -0.36 -8.82
C ILE A 132 -11.37 0.43 -10.04
N ALA A 133 -11.94 1.62 -9.83
CA ALA A 133 -12.39 2.48 -10.92
C ALA A 133 -11.24 2.87 -11.85
N LEU A 134 -10.10 3.28 -11.29
CA LEU A 134 -8.89 3.61 -12.07
C LEU A 134 -8.40 2.40 -12.87
N SER A 135 -8.31 1.22 -12.26
CA SER A 135 -7.89 -0.01 -12.93
C SER A 135 -8.79 -0.36 -14.12
N HIS A 136 -10.10 -0.12 -14.02
CA HIS A 136 -11.03 -0.31 -15.14
C HIS A 136 -10.84 0.75 -16.24
N LEU A 137 -10.60 2.01 -15.87
CA LEU A 137 -10.44 3.11 -16.83
C LEU A 137 -9.11 3.04 -17.58
N THR A 138 -8.04 2.58 -16.94
CA THR A 138 -6.71 2.53 -17.55
C THR A 138 -6.44 1.24 -18.33
N GLY A 139 -7.35 0.26 -18.29
CA GLY A 139 -7.21 -1.03 -18.98
C GLY A 139 -5.94 -1.77 -18.53
N GLY A 140 -6.01 -2.49 -17.41
CA GLY A 140 -4.85 -3.17 -16.80
C GLY A 140 -3.96 -3.90 -17.82
N HIS A 141 -2.81 -3.31 -18.16
CA HIS A 141 -1.88 -3.82 -19.17
C HIS A 141 -0.99 -4.99 -18.68
N GLY A 142 -1.48 -5.79 -17.74
CA GLY A 142 -0.70 -6.84 -17.10
C GLY A 142 -1.54 -8.06 -16.76
N PHE A 143 -0.88 -9.22 -16.74
CA PHE A 143 -1.50 -10.46 -16.30
C PHE A 143 -1.91 -10.35 -14.83
N ALA A 144 -3.22 -10.28 -14.59
CA ALA A 144 -3.82 -10.34 -13.26
C ALA A 144 -4.33 -11.78 -13.04
N PRO A 145 -3.58 -12.65 -12.33
CA PRO A 145 -3.93 -14.07 -12.19
C PRO A 145 -5.27 -14.34 -11.49
N PHE A 146 -5.88 -13.32 -10.90
CA PHE A 146 -7.18 -13.39 -10.21
C PHE A 146 -8.28 -12.59 -10.91
N PHE A 147 -7.94 -11.82 -11.95
CA PHE A 147 -8.87 -10.96 -12.70
C PHE A 147 -8.54 -11.06 -14.20
N TYR A 148 -8.82 -12.24 -14.76
CA TYR A 148 -8.62 -12.48 -16.19
C TYR A 148 -9.54 -11.60 -17.03
N ASP A 149 -8.98 -10.88 -18.00
CA ASP A 149 -9.76 -10.25 -19.06
C ASP A 149 -10.22 -11.29 -20.09
N TRP A 150 -11.23 -12.07 -19.72
CA TRP A 150 -11.83 -13.07 -20.60
C TRP A 150 -12.36 -12.45 -21.90
N GLY A 151 -12.81 -11.19 -21.86
CA GLY A 151 -13.31 -10.48 -23.04
C GLY A 151 -12.19 -10.18 -24.03
N GLY A 152 -11.09 -9.60 -23.55
CA GLY A 152 -9.88 -9.34 -24.34
C GLY A 152 -9.29 -10.63 -24.91
N MET A 153 -9.12 -11.67 -24.09
CA MET A 153 -8.56 -12.96 -24.54
C MET A 153 -9.38 -13.62 -25.66
N TYR A 154 -10.70 -13.49 -25.63
CA TYR A 154 -11.57 -13.98 -26.71
C TYR A 154 -11.42 -13.14 -27.99
N GLN A 155 -11.32 -11.82 -27.87
CA GLN A 155 -11.12 -10.91 -29.00
C GLN A 155 -9.75 -11.12 -29.67
N GLU A 156 -8.73 -11.43 -28.87
CA GLU A 156 -7.38 -11.75 -29.34
C GLU A 156 -7.24 -13.17 -29.90
N GLY A 157 -8.30 -13.99 -29.79
CA GLY A 157 -8.30 -15.38 -30.27
C GLY A 157 -7.44 -16.33 -29.42
N VAL A 158 -7.10 -15.93 -28.20
CA VAL A 158 -6.31 -16.75 -27.25
C VAL A 158 -7.16 -17.87 -26.65
N ILE A 159 -8.45 -17.61 -26.44
CA ILE A 159 -9.43 -18.58 -25.91
C ILE A 159 -10.60 -18.76 -26.87
N ASP A 160 -11.28 -19.90 -26.78
CA ASP A 160 -12.46 -20.17 -27.59
C ASP A 160 -13.75 -19.56 -27.00
N GLY A 161 -14.82 -19.58 -27.80
CA GLY A 161 -16.11 -19.03 -27.38
C GLY A 161 -16.80 -19.82 -26.24
N LEU A 162 -16.42 -21.08 -26.02
CA LEU A 162 -16.94 -21.91 -24.93
C LEU A 162 -16.28 -21.51 -23.61
N GLU A 163 -14.98 -21.35 -23.61
CA GLU A 163 -14.15 -20.92 -22.48
C GLU A 163 -14.52 -19.49 -22.05
N TRP A 164 -14.72 -18.57 -23.01
CA TRP A 164 -15.24 -17.23 -22.71
C TRP A 164 -16.62 -17.29 -22.05
N LYS A 165 -17.59 -18.01 -22.61
CA LYS A 165 -18.95 -18.08 -22.05
C LYS A 165 -18.97 -18.66 -20.64
N THR A 166 -18.10 -19.62 -20.36
CA THR A 166 -17.97 -20.26 -19.06
C THR A 166 -17.40 -19.31 -18.00
N ASN A 167 -16.48 -18.42 -18.39
CA ASN A 167 -15.72 -17.60 -17.43
C ASN A 167 -16.05 -16.10 -17.46
N ARG A 168 -16.85 -15.58 -18.41
CA ARG A 168 -17.15 -14.14 -18.56
C ARG A 168 -17.75 -13.44 -17.33
N PHE A 169 -18.27 -14.19 -16.37
CA PHE A 169 -18.83 -13.68 -15.10
C PHE A 169 -18.05 -14.13 -13.87
N ARG A 170 -16.93 -14.84 -14.05
CA ARG A 170 -16.02 -15.16 -12.94
C ARG A 170 -15.23 -13.91 -12.56
N LEU A 171 -15.56 -13.38 -11.39
CA LEU A 171 -14.86 -12.27 -10.75
C LEU A 171 -13.74 -12.74 -9.80
N ILE A 172 -13.48 -14.06 -9.77
CA ILE A 172 -12.51 -14.75 -8.90
C ILE A 172 -12.01 -16.02 -9.60
#